data_AF-A0A9D2C8S1-F1
#
_entry.id   AF-A0A9D2C8S1-F1
#
_cell.length_a   1.000
_cell.length_b   1.000
_cell.length_c   1.000
_cell.angle_alpha   90.00
_cell.angle_beta   90.00
_cell.angle_gamma   90.00
#
_symmetry.space_group_name_H-M   'P 1'
#
loop_
_entity.id
_entity.type
_entity.pdbx_description
1 polymer ?
#
loop_
_entity_poly.entity_id
_entity_poly.type
_entity_poly.pdbx_seq_one_letter_code
_entity_poly.pdbx_strand_id
1 'polypeptide(L)'
;MEYLKNYIEAHAAEDLSLLQLSEITGYNASYISWLFHSETGIRLSRYISRKKMDLIDSYFLKPSLTINDIIEKTGFHSRRYFNIFIKRETGMIPKEYRARLLQKQASEITSQP
;
A
#
# COMPACT_ATOMS: atom_id res chain seq x y z
N MET A 1 -1.85 -7.04 19.43
CA MET A 1 -1.42 -6.75 18.04
C MET A 1 -2.53 -6.83 17.01
N GLU A 2 -3.53 -7.70 17.19
CA GLU A 2 -4.63 -7.87 16.23
C GLU A 2 -5.36 -6.56 15.90
N TYR A 3 -5.63 -5.72 16.91
CA TYR A 3 -6.22 -4.40 16.73
C TYR A 3 -5.46 -3.53 15.71
N LEU A 4 -4.13 -3.44 15.83
CA LEU A 4 -3.30 -2.61 14.94
C LEU A 4 -3.27 -3.16 13.51
N LYS A 5 -3.29 -4.49 13.33
CA LYS A 5 -3.40 -5.10 12.00
C LYS A 5 -4.74 -4.77 11.34
N ASN A 6 -5.84 -4.95 12.08
CA ASN A 6 -7.19 -4.66 11.61
C ASN A 6 -7.35 -3.17 11.28
N TYR A 7 -6.76 -2.30 12.10
CA TYR A 7 -6.72 -0.87 11.82
C TYR A 7 -5.99 -0.57 10.51
N ILE A 8 -4.78 -1.10 10.33
CA ILE A 8 -4.00 -0.88 9.08
C ILE A 8 -4.76 -1.40 7.85
N GLU A 9 -5.48 -2.52 7.96
CA GLU A 9 -6.27 -3.07 6.87
C GLU A 9 -7.48 -2.20 6.53
N ALA A 10 -8.23 -1.75 7.54
CA ALA A 10 -9.40 -0.88 7.36
C ALA A 10 -9.02 0.51 6.83
N HIS A 11 -7.83 1.00 7.18
CA HIS A 11 -7.36 2.36 6.89
C HIS A 11 -6.23 2.40 5.83
N ALA A 12 -6.07 1.36 5.01
CA ALA A 12 -5.03 1.29 3.97
C ALA A 12 -5.09 2.46 2.95
N ALA A 13 -6.30 3.01 2.74
CA ALA A 13 -6.58 4.15 1.88
C ALA A 13 -6.22 5.51 2.50
N GLU A 14 -5.87 5.55 3.79
CA GLU A 14 -5.53 6.77 4.53
C GLU A 14 -4.01 6.95 4.65
N ASP A 15 -3.58 8.07 5.25
CA ASP A 15 -2.18 8.23 5.61
C ASP A 15 -1.83 7.32 6.79
N LEU A 16 -1.05 6.27 6.50
CA LEU A 16 -0.52 5.34 7.50
C LEU A 16 0.96 5.64 7.80
N SER A 17 1.37 6.91 7.69
CA SER A 17 2.68 7.34 8.16
C SER A 17 2.85 7.01 9.64
N LEU A 18 4.10 6.72 10.03
CA LEU A 18 4.41 6.43 11.43
C LEU A 18 4.03 7.59 12.37
N LEU A 19 4.04 8.82 11.85
CA LEU A 19 3.55 10.00 12.56
C LEU A 19 2.05 9.86 12.86
N GLN A 20 1.22 9.58 11.85
CA GLN A 20 -0.22 9.43 12.03
C GLN A 20 -0.56 8.29 12.99
N LEU A 21 0.12 7.14 12.85
CA LEU A 21 -0.08 6.00 13.75
C LEU A 21 0.30 6.33 15.20
N SER A 22 1.29 7.21 15.42
CA SER A 22 1.65 7.64 16.76
C SER A 22 0.58 8.53 17.41
N GLU A 23 -0.06 9.40 16.62
CA GLU A 23 -1.16 10.25 17.10
C GLU A 23 -2.40 9.43 17.46
N ILE A 24 -2.75 8.45 16.62
CA ILE A 24 -3.93 7.60 16.82
C ILE A 24 -3.77 6.67 18.02
N THR A 25 -2.57 6.11 18.20
CA THR A 25 -2.33 5.08 19.23
C THR A 25 -1.85 5.66 20.56
N GLY A 26 -1.44 6.93 20.60
CA GLY A 26 -0.85 7.58 21.77
C GLY A 26 0.58 7.11 22.10
N TYR A 27 1.13 6.19 21.30
CA TYR A 27 2.49 5.67 21.47
C TYR A 27 3.43 6.31 20.45
N ASN A 28 4.70 6.52 20.84
CA ASN A 28 5.68 6.98 19.87
C ASN A 28 5.91 5.94 18.75
N ALA A 29 6.20 6.43 17.55
CA ALA A 29 6.40 5.62 16.34
C ALA A 29 7.43 4.48 16.50
N SER A 30 8.50 4.72 17.26
CA SER A 30 9.58 3.76 17.47
C SER A 30 9.12 2.58 18.32
N TYR A 31 8.34 2.85 19.37
CA TYR A 31 7.77 1.83 20.24
C TYR A 31 6.78 0.94 19.49
N ILE A 32 5.86 1.51 18.71
CA ILE A 32 4.89 0.70 17.96
C ILE A 32 5.58 -0.15 16.89
N SER A 33 6.63 0.38 16.25
CA SER A 33 7.38 -0.33 15.22
C SER A 33 8.16 -1.50 15.82
N TRP A 34 8.80 -1.27 16.98
CA TRP A 34 9.49 -2.32 17.73
C TRP A 34 8.51 -3.39 18.22
N LEU A 35 7.41 -2.99 18.87
CA LEU A 35 6.43 -3.91 19.44
C LEU A 35 5.75 -4.73 18.34
N PHE A 36 5.41 -4.12 17.21
CA PHE A 36 4.86 -4.85 16.07
C PHE A 36 5.86 -5.87 15.53
N HIS A 37 7.14 -5.49 15.45
CA HIS A 37 8.18 -6.40 14.97
C HIS A 37 8.44 -7.55 15.95
N SER A 38 8.51 -7.29 17.26
CA SER A 38 8.73 -8.32 18.27
C SER A 38 7.61 -9.37 18.28
N GLU A 39 6.38 -8.94 18.05
CA GLU A 39 5.20 -9.81 18.07
C GLU A 39 4.94 -10.54 16.75
N THR A 40 5.22 -9.90 15.61
CA THR A 40 4.86 -10.45 14.28
C THR A 40 6.05 -11.00 13.50
N GLY A 41 7.28 -10.71 13.93
CA GLY A 41 8.50 -10.99 13.17
C GLY A 41 8.69 -10.11 11.92
N ILE A 42 7.78 -9.18 11.64
CA ILE A 42 7.81 -8.33 10.43
C ILE A 42 7.87 -6.85 10.84
N ARG A 43 8.64 -6.04 10.12
CA ARG A 43 8.65 -4.59 10.35
C ARG A 43 7.30 -3.98 10.00
N LEU A 44 6.77 -3.12 10.88
CA LEU A 44 5.49 -2.42 10.68
C LEU A 44 5.42 -1.69 9.33
N SER A 45 6.47 -0.97 8.95
CA SER A 45 6.54 -0.27 7.66
C SER A 45 6.41 -1.21 6.45
N ARG A 46 6.95 -2.44 6.55
CA ARG A 46 6.81 -3.46 5.50
C ARG A 46 5.38 -3.97 5.43
N TYR A 47 4.74 -4.19 6.58
CA TYR A 47 3.34 -4.61 6.65
C TYR A 47 2.40 -3.56 6.03
N ILE A 48 2.54 -2.29 6.41
CA ILE A 48 1.79 -1.17 5.82
C ILE A 48 2.02 -1.08 4.32
N SER A 49 3.28 -1.18 3.87
CA SER A 49 3.59 -1.10 2.44
C SER A 49 2.92 -2.23 1.65
N ARG A 50 2.85 -3.44 2.20
CA ARG A 50 2.12 -4.57 1.57
C ARG A 50 0.63 -4.27 1.45
N LYS A 51 -0.03 -3.85 2.55
CA LYS A 51 -1.46 -3.53 2.51
C LYS A 51 -1.79 -2.36 1.57
N LYS A 52 -0.91 -1.35 1.50
CA LYS A 52 -1.03 -0.28 0.49
C LYS A 52 -0.88 -0.81 -0.93
N MET A 53 0.09 -1.70 -1.18
CA MET A 53 0.26 -2.31 -2.51
C MET A 53 -0.95 -3.15 -2.91
N ASP A 54 -1.52 -3.95 -2.00
CA ASP A 54 -2.72 -4.75 -2.29
C ASP A 54 -3.89 -3.85 -2.74
N LEU A 55 -4.10 -2.73 -2.04
CA LEU A 55 -5.11 -1.72 -2.41
C LEU A 55 -4.80 -1.08 -3.78
N ILE A 56 -3.55 -0.66 -4.00
CA ILE A 56 -3.11 -0.04 -5.25
C ILE A 56 -3.29 -0.98 -6.44
N ASP A 57 -2.88 -2.24 -6.31
CA ASP A 57 -3.01 -3.25 -7.35
C ASP A 57 -4.50 -3.43 -7.71
N SER A 58 -5.39 -3.49 -6.71
CA SER A 58 -6.84 -3.55 -6.94
C SER A 58 -7.38 -2.35 -7.74
N TYR A 59 -6.76 -1.17 -7.60
CA TYR A 59 -7.14 0.03 -8.33
C TYR A 59 -6.49 0.11 -9.71
N PHE A 60 -5.28 -0.39 -9.90
CA PHE A 60 -4.64 -0.45 -11.21
C PHE A 60 -5.40 -1.33 -12.20
N LEU A 61 -6.05 -2.37 -11.71
CA LEU A 61 -6.90 -3.26 -12.49
C LEU A 61 -8.27 -2.65 -12.86
N LYS A 62 -8.63 -1.47 -12.34
CA LYS A 62 -9.89 -0.77 -12.69
C LYS A 62 -9.65 0.20 -13.85
N PRO A 63 -10.19 -0.05 -15.07
CA PRO A 63 -9.94 0.81 -16.23
C PRO A 63 -10.46 2.24 -16.05
N SER A 64 -11.52 2.41 -15.25
CA SER A 64 -12.16 3.70 -14.99
C SER A 64 -11.35 4.65 -14.11
N LEU A 65 -10.30 4.16 -13.41
CA LEU A 65 -9.47 5.01 -12.55
C LEU A 65 -8.25 5.52 -13.31
N THR A 66 -7.98 6.81 -13.24
CA THR A 66 -6.73 7.41 -13.69
C THR A 66 -5.64 7.26 -12.63
N ILE A 67 -4.37 7.47 -12.99
CA ILE A 67 -3.28 7.47 -11.99
C ILE A 67 -3.48 8.59 -10.95
N ASN A 68 -4.10 9.71 -11.30
CA ASN A 68 -4.44 10.76 -10.32
C ASN A 68 -5.44 10.23 -9.29
N ASP A 69 -6.54 9.64 -9.74
CA ASP A 69 -7.58 9.10 -8.84
C ASP A 69 -7.01 8.06 -7.88
N ILE A 70 -6.08 7.22 -8.36
CA ILE A 70 -5.45 6.19 -7.54
C ILE A 70 -4.59 6.83 -6.44
N ILE A 71 -3.85 7.90 -6.74
CA ILE A 71 -3.05 8.63 -5.73
C ILE A 71 -3.95 9.19 -4.64
N GLU A 72 -5.06 9.85 -5.03
CA GLU A 72 -6.01 10.44 -4.09
C GLU A 72 -6.70 9.37 -3.22
N LYS A 73 -7.04 8.22 -3.81
CA LYS A 73 -7.72 7.11 -3.13
C LYS A 73 -6.81 6.24 -2.25
N THR A 74 -5.50 6.51 -2.21
CA THR A 74 -4.51 5.69 -1.49
C THR A 74 -3.80 6.45 -0.38
N GLY A 75 -4.26 7.66 -0.06
CA GLY A 75 -3.80 8.44 1.09
C GLY A 75 -2.39 9.01 0.93
N PHE A 76 -1.90 9.17 -0.31
CA PHE A 76 -0.60 9.79 -0.57
C PHE A 76 -0.75 11.31 -0.69
N HIS A 77 -0.02 12.04 0.13
CA HIS A 77 -0.01 13.51 0.14
C HIS A 77 0.55 14.16 -1.12
N SER A 78 1.28 13.40 -1.96
CA SER A 78 1.74 13.91 -3.24
C SER A 78 2.01 12.81 -4.26
N ARG A 79 1.90 13.18 -5.53
CA ARG A 79 2.32 12.37 -6.67
C ARG A 79 3.78 11.94 -6.59
N ARG A 80 4.67 12.79 -6.05
CA ARG A 80 6.10 12.47 -5.90
C ARG A 80 6.29 11.31 -4.93
N TYR A 81 5.62 11.35 -3.77
CA TYR A 81 5.70 10.27 -2.79
C TYR A 81 5.13 8.96 -3.32
N PHE A 82 3.99 9.02 -4.01
CA PHE A 82 3.42 7.85 -4.66
C PHE A 82 4.38 7.24 -5.70
N ASN A 83 4.96 8.05 -6.58
CA ASN A 83 5.90 7.56 -7.61
C ASN A 83 7.13 6.88 -6.98
N ILE A 84 7.71 7.49 -5.94
CA ILE A 84 8.84 6.91 -5.20
C ILE A 84 8.44 5.59 -4.54
N PHE A 85 7.27 5.55 -3.90
CA PHE A 85 6.74 4.36 -3.27
C PHE A 85 6.57 3.21 -4.29
N ILE A 86 5.86 3.44 -5.40
CA ILE A 86 5.66 2.41 -6.43
C ILE A 86 7.00 1.93 -7.00
N LYS A 87 7.92 2.86 -7.32
CA LYS A 87 9.23 2.48 -7.84
C LYS A 87 10.04 1.66 -6.84
N ARG A 88 9.96 1.98 -5.55
CA ARG A 88 10.61 1.21 -4.48
C ARG A 88 10.02 -0.20 -4.36
N GLU A 89 8.70 -0.34 -4.42
CA GLU A 89 8.03 -1.62 -4.23
C GLU A 89 8.09 -2.53 -5.46
N THR A 90 8.11 -1.95 -6.67
CA THR A 90 7.92 -2.70 -7.92
C THR A 90 9.12 -2.62 -8.88
N GLY A 91 10.02 -1.67 -8.68
CA GLY A 91 11.11 -1.35 -9.59
C GLY A 91 10.70 -0.52 -10.82
N MET A 92 9.40 -0.21 -10.99
CA MET A 92 8.83 0.41 -12.19
C MET A 92 8.13 1.73 -11.86
N ILE A 93 7.94 2.61 -12.85
CA ILE A 93 7.08 3.78 -12.66
C ILE A 93 5.59 3.37 -12.72
N PRO A 94 4.65 4.12 -12.12
CA PRO A 94 3.26 3.68 -11.99
C PRO A 94 2.56 3.31 -13.30
N LYS A 95 2.83 4.06 -14.38
CA LYS A 95 2.24 3.76 -15.70
C LYS A 95 2.72 2.43 -16.26
N GLU A 96 4.02 2.15 -16.17
CA GLU A 96 4.61 0.89 -16.63
C GLU A 96 4.11 -0.29 -15.80
N TYR A 97 4.09 -0.13 -14.48
CA TYR A 97 3.62 -1.18 -13.58
C TYR A 97 2.13 -1.51 -13.81
N ARG A 98 1.27 -0.49 -13.99
CA ARG A 98 -0.13 -0.71 -14.36
C ARG A 98 -0.27 -1.47 -15.68
N ALA A 99 0.47 -1.08 -16.71
CA ALA A 99 0.43 -1.77 -18.00
C ALA A 99 0.84 -3.25 -17.87
N ARG A 100 1.91 -3.52 -17.11
CA ARG A 100 2.35 -4.89 -16.81
C ARG A 100 1.29 -5.71 -16.07
N LEU A 101 0.64 -5.13 -15.06
CA LEU A 101 -0.42 -5.82 -14.31
C LEU A 101 -1.60 -6.18 -15.20
N LEU A 102 -2.04 -5.27 -16.07
CA LEU A 102 -3.14 -5.52 -17.01
C LEU A 102 -2.79 -6.61 -18.03
N GLN A 103 -1.54 -6.62 -18.54
CA GLN A 103 -1.06 -7.70 -19.41
C GLN A 103 -1.04 -9.05 -18.71
N LYS A 104 -0.54 -9.09 -17.46
CA LYS A 104 -0.52 -10.30 -16.64
C LYS A 104 -1.94 -10.83 -16.40
N GLN A 105 -2.88 -9.96 -16.01
CA GLN A 105 -4.28 -10.34 -15.80
C GLN A 105 -4.93 -10.90 -17.07
N ALA A 106 -4.69 -10.27 -18.24
CA ALA A 106 -5.20 -10.78 -19.52
C ALA A 106 -4.64 -12.16 -19.90
N SER A 107 -3.35 -12.41 -19.62
CA SER A 107 -2.73 -13.72 -19.85
C SER A 107 -3.27 -14.83 -18.94
N GLU A 108 -3.63 -14.50 -17.69
CA GLU A 108 -4.20 -15.46 -16.74
C GLU A 108 -5.65 -15.83 -17.10
N ILE A 109 -6.45 -14.87 -17.59
CA ILE A 109 -7.82 -15.13 -18.06
C ILE A 109 -7.83 -15.99 -19.34
N THR A 110 -6.87 -15.77 -20.25
CA THR A 110 -6.76 -16.54 -21.50
C THR A 110 -6.25 -17.97 -21.27
N SER A 111 -5.73 -18.26 -20.07
CA SER A 111 -5.16 -19.57 -19.70
C SER A 111 -6.08 -20.44 -18.84
N GLN A 112 -7.31 -19.99 -18.54
CA GLN A 112 -8.32 -20.83 -17.86
C GLN A 112 -9.20 -21.54 -18.89
N PRO A 113 -9.33 -22.89 -18.82
CA PRO A 113 -10.17 -23.68 -19.73
C PRO A 113 -11.68 -23.43 -19.54
#